data_AF-A0A6H5FYS6-F1
#
_entry.id   AF-A0A6H5FYS6-F1
#
_cell.length_a   1.000
_cell.length_b   1.000
_cell.length_c   1.000
_cell.angle_alpha   90.00
_cell.angle_beta   90.00
_cell.angle_gamma   90.00
#
_symmetry.space_group_name_H-M   'P 1'
#
loop_
_entity.id
_entity.type
_entity.pdbx_description
1 polymer ?
#
loop_
_entity_poly.entity_id
_entity_poly.type
_entity_poly.pdbx_seq_one_letter_code
_entity_poly.pdbx_strand_id
1 'polypeptide(L)'
;MAFLEQNKINFKRADEEQKRAAVKISNGRVTMGQEYSLIPFVCVADLVRARKVFLHKGVAYVANDDIISVLMATYRSNLSQALAYISRRLHILDNEPRLQILVRGAGKNSRDVDYTNFVNKDKIDIRQLDTLAEMSYPLCMRQLHQRLRSAHHLKHFGRQQYGLFLKGIGVSLEDALLFWRSEFTKGMDPDKFERSYAYNVRHMYGREGKRANYAPQNCMKIISAPFAPGQFHGCPFKTLDPPGLTKALQGNGLSVIAQHEVVDLAKKGHFQLACSAFFSHTHKGSEQILIGHPNQYFDESQRIFTGKIVKKEERKTASKPAVPAAPADKTAKTTGKTAEWEDMDIDFANVDM
;
A
#
# COMPACT_ATOMS: atom_id res chain seq x y z
N MET A 1 -6.44 -2.86 -38.72
CA MET A 1 -5.83 -4.02 -39.39
C MET A 1 -4.31 -3.93 -39.53
N ALA A 2 -3.71 -2.78 -39.88
CA ALA A 2 -2.25 -2.61 -39.96
C ALA A 2 -1.48 -3.08 -38.70
N PHE A 3 -2.08 -2.94 -37.51
CA PHE A 3 -1.48 -3.39 -36.25
C PHE A 3 -1.20 -4.90 -36.19
N LEU A 4 -2.08 -5.75 -36.72
CA LEU A 4 -1.92 -7.21 -36.62
C LEU A 4 -0.78 -7.70 -37.53
N GLU A 5 -0.74 -7.17 -38.75
CA GLU A 5 0.30 -7.46 -39.74
C GLU A 5 1.67 -6.94 -39.29
N GLN A 6 1.73 -5.71 -38.75
CA GLN A 6 2.96 -5.11 -38.22
C GLN A 6 3.53 -5.87 -37.02
N ASN A 7 2.67 -6.44 -36.18
CA ASN A 7 3.08 -7.22 -35.01
C ASN A 7 3.31 -8.71 -35.32
N LYS A 8 3.30 -9.12 -36.59
CA LYS A 8 3.46 -10.52 -37.05
C LYS A 8 2.45 -11.49 -36.42
N ILE A 9 1.26 -10.97 -36.06
CA ILE A 9 0.17 -11.78 -35.53
C ILE A 9 -0.61 -12.32 -36.72
N ASN A 10 -0.18 -13.48 -37.23
CA ASN A 10 -0.69 -14.08 -38.45
C ASN A 10 -2.08 -14.74 -38.24
N PHE A 11 -3.13 -13.94 -38.13
CA PHE A 11 -4.49 -14.45 -38.25
C PHE A 11 -4.88 -14.50 -39.73
N LYS A 12 -5.10 -15.71 -40.26
CA LYS A 12 -5.57 -15.88 -41.64
C LYS A 12 -7.01 -15.39 -41.73
N ARG A 13 -7.34 -14.58 -42.74
CA ARG A 13 -8.72 -14.20 -43.01
C ARG A 13 -9.48 -15.36 -43.64
N ALA A 14 -10.78 -15.46 -43.35
CA ALA A 14 -11.63 -16.41 -44.02
C ALA A 14 -11.92 -15.96 -45.46
N ASP A 15 -11.61 -16.82 -46.43
CA ASP A 15 -11.93 -16.57 -47.83
C ASP A 15 -13.44 -16.64 -48.09
N GLU A 16 -13.93 -16.01 -49.16
CA GLU A 16 -15.36 -16.01 -49.51
C GLU A 16 -15.95 -17.42 -49.69
N GLU A 17 -15.16 -18.37 -50.20
CA GLU A 17 -15.57 -19.77 -50.32
C GLU A 17 -15.71 -20.44 -48.94
N GLN A 18 -14.76 -20.17 -48.03
CA GLN A 18 -14.78 -20.67 -46.66
C GLN A 18 -15.95 -20.08 -45.86
N LYS A 19 -16.28 -18.80 -46.09
CA LYS A 19 -17.48 -18.18 -45.51
C LYS A 19 -18.76 -18.83 -46.03
N ARG A 20 -18.88 -19.06 -47.34
CA ARG A 20 -20.06 -19.75 -47.93
C ARG A 20 -20.24 -21.15 -47.37
N ALA A 21 -19.15 -21.90 -47.21
CA ALA A 21 -19.19 -23.22 -46.59
C ALA A 21 -19.60 -23.14 -45.11
N ALA A 22 -19.04 -22.19 -44.36
CA ALA A 22 -19.37 -21.98 -42.95
C ALA A 22 -20.83 -21.51 -42.76
N VAL A 23 -21.38 -20.65 -43.62
CA VAL A 23 -22.78 -20.20 -43.55
C VAL A 23 -23.75 -21.38 -43.61
N LYS A 24 -23.50 -22.37 -44.48
CA LYS A 24 -24.34 -23.58 -44.62
C LYS A 24 -24.35 -24.47 -43.37
N ILE A 25 -23.29 -24.43 -42.55
CA ILE A 25 -23.07 -25.37 -41.43
C ILE A 25 -23.25 -24.67 -40.07
N SER A 26 -23.14 -23.34 -40.04
CA SER A 26 -23.08 -22.54 -38.81
C SER A 26 -24.43 -22.19 -38.18
N ASN A 27 -25.55 -22.59 -38.80
CA ASN A 27 -26.91 -22.28 -38.35
C ASN A 27 -27.09 -20.80 -37.99
N GLY A 28 -26.61 -19.91 -38.86
CA GLY A 28 -26.72 -18.44 -38.70
C GLY A 28 -25.64 -17.78 -37.83
N ARG A 29 -24.65 -18.53 -37.30
CA ARG A 29 -23.53 -17.95 -36.54
C ARG A 29 -22.47 -17.26 -37.40
N VAL A 30 -22.37 -17.62 -38.68
CA VAL A 30 -21.49 -16.98 -39.65
C VAL A 30 -22.35 -16.35 -40.75
N THR A 31 -22.07 -15.10 -41.10
CA THR A 31 -22.79 -14.36 -42.14
C THR A 31 -21.85 -13.87 -43.23
N MET A 32 -22.33 -13.65 -44.46
CA MET A 32 -21.46 -13.16 -45.55
C MET A 32 -21.08 -11.68 -45.40
N GLY A 33 -21.88 -10.90 -44.64
CA GLY A 33 -21.68 -9.46 -44.46
C GLY A 33 -20.60 -9.09 -43.44
N GLN A 34 -20.02 -10.07 -42.73
CA GLN A 34 -18.99 -9.84 -41.71
C GLN A 34 -17.65 -10.45 -42.11
N GLU A 35 -16.57 -9.81 -41.65
CA GLU A 35 -15.22 -10.36 -41.76
C GLU A 35 -14.92 -11.28 -40.58
N TYR A 36 -14.33 -12.44 -40.87
CA TYR A 36 -13.91 -13.41 -39.86
C TYR A 36 -12.43 -13.70 -39.98
N SER A 37 -11.77 -13.76 -38.82
CA SER A 37 -10.41 -14.25 -38.67
C SER A 37 -10.44 -15.71 -38.25
N LEU A 38 -9.58 -16.52 -38.88
CA LEU A 38 -9.42 -17.94 -38.61
C LEU A 38 -8.32 -18.13 -37.58
N ILE A 39 -8.71 -18.66 -36.42
CA ILE A 39 -7.81 -18.81 -35.28
C ILE A 39 -7.93 -20.25 -34.75
N PRO A 40 -6.80 -20.93 -34.43
CA PRO A 40 -6.86 -22.23 -33.76
C PRO A 40 -7.68 -22.13 -32.47
N PHE A 41 -8.57 -23.10 -32.24
CA PHE A 41 -9.51 -23.03 -31.10
C PHE A 41 -8.82 -22.96 -29.73
N VAL A 42 -7.59 -23.47 -29.64
CA VAL A 42 -6.75 -23.44 -28.42
C VAL A 42 -6.45 -22.00 -27.98
N CYS A 43 -6.35 -21.07 -28.91
CA CYS A 43 -6.07 -19.65 -28.62
C CYS A 43 -7.31 -18.86 -28.20
N VAL A 44 -8.51 -19.43 -28.34
CA VAL A 44 -9.81 -18.75 -28.10
C VAL A 44 -10.75 -19.57 -27.22
N ALA A 45 -10.17 -20.26 -26.23
CA ALA A 45 -10.90 -21.18 -25.35
C ALA A 45 -12.03 -20.48 -24.55
N ASP A 46 -11.88 -19.19 -24.26
CA ASP A 46 -12.87 -18.33 -23.63
C ASP A 46 -14.11 -18.10 -24.52
N LEU A 47 -13.89 -17.76 -25.80
CA LEU A 47 -14.97 -17.57 -26.78
C LEU A 47 -15.69 -18.89 -27.10
N VAL A 48 -14.95 -19.99 -27.15
CA VAL A 48 -15.51 -21.34 -27.33
C VAL A 48 -16.38 -21.73 -26.13
N ARG A 49 -15.90 -21.48 -24.90
CA ARG A 49 -16.67 -21.75 -23.67
C ARG A 49 -17.97 -20.96 -23.62
N ALA A 50 -17.96 -19.71 -24.06
CA ALA A 50 -19.14 -18.86 -24.15
C ALA A 50 -20.06 -19.19 -25.35
N ARG A 51 -19.70 -20.18 -26.18
CA ARG A 51 -20.42 -20.57 -27.42
C ARG A 51 -20.66 -19.40 -28.39
N LYS A 52 -19.75 -18.42 -28.38
CA LYS A 52 -19.83 -17.19 -29.20
C LYS A 52 -19.28 -17.36 -30.61
N VAL A 53 -18.35 -18.28 -30.80
CA VAL A 53 -17.68 -18.51 -32.09
C VAL A 53 -18.12 -19.81 -32.75
N PHE A 54 -18.13 -19.82 -34.08
CA PHE A 54 -18.33 -21.05 -34.84
C PHE A 54 -17.01 -21.81 -34.96
N LEU A 55 -17.05 -23.11 -34.67
CA LEU A 55 -15.88 -23.98 -34.72
C LEU A 55 -16.05 -25.01 -35.84
N HIS A 56 -15.07 -25.11 -36.73
CA HIS A 56 -15.04 -26.13 -37.77
C HIS A 56 -13.61 -26.63 -37.99
N LYS A 57 -13.42 -27.96 -37.97
CA LYS A 57 -12.12 -28.63 -38.19
C LYS A 57 -10.97 -28.05 -37.33
N GLY A 58 -11.24 -27.74 -36.05
CA GLY A 58 -10.25 -27.20 -35.12
C GLY A 58 -9.94 -25.71 -35.29
N VAL A 59 -10.65 -25.01 -36.17
CA VAL A 59 -10.50 -23.58 -36.42
C VAL A 59 -11.76 -22.85 -36.00
N ALA A 60 -11.59 -21.80 -35.21
CA ALA A 60 -12.66 -20.90 -34.80
C ALA A 60 -12.75 -19.71 -35.75
N TYR A 61 -13.98 -19.38 -36.14
CA TYR A 61 -14.33 -18.19 -36.91
C TYR A 61 -14.65 -17.06 -35.94
N VAL A 62 -13.75 -16.09 -35.83
CA VAL A 62 -13.82 -15.00 -34.86
C VAL A 62 -14.12 -13.70 -35.60
N ALA A 63 -15.17 -12.99 -35.19
CA ALA A 63 -15.50 -11.68 -35.75
C ALA A 63 -14.49 -10.62 -35.28
N ASN A 64 -14.43 -9.50 -36.00
CA ASN A 64 -13.50 -8.40 -35.66
C ASN A 64 -13.72 -7.85 -34.24
N ASP A 65 -14.95 -7.82 -33.72
CA ASP A 65 -15.24 -7.31 -32.37
C ASP A 65 -14.62 -8.18 -31.27
N ASP A 66 -14.56 -9.49 -31.49
CA ASP A 66 -14.04 -10.46 -30.52
C ASP A 66 -12.51 -10.64 -30.63
N ILE A 67 -11.85 -10.05 -31.65
CA ILE A 67 -10.39 -10.21 -31.83
C ILE A 67 -9.58 -9.63 -30.67
N ILE A 68 -10.12 -8.63 -29.98
CA ILE A 68 -9.50 -8.01 -28.80
C ILE A 68 -9.33 -9.04 -27.68
N SER A 69 -10.33 -9.91 -27.47
CA SER A 69 -10.25 -10.97 -26.45
C SER A 69 -9.08 -11.93 -26.74
N VAL A 70 -8.89 -12.28 -28.01
CA VAL A 70 -7.81 -13.15 -28.48
C VAL A 70 -6.45 -12.52 -28.27
N LEU A 71 -6.32 -11.23 -28.59
CA LEU A 71 -5.10 -10.46 -28.36
C LEU A 71 -4.76 -10.36 -26.87
N MET A 72 -5.76 -10.07 -26.02
CA MET A 72 -5.58 -10.00 -24.57
C MET A 72 -5.15 -11.35 -23.98
N ALA A 73 -5.76 -12.45 -24.41
CA ALA A 73 -5.40 -13.79 -23.96
C ALA A 73 -3.96 -14.15 -24.37
N THR A 74 -3.61 -13.89 -25.64
CA THR A 74 -2.26 -14.13 -26.16
C THR A 74 -1.22 -13.28 -25.44
N TYR A 75 -1.49 -11.98 -25.27
CA TYR A 75 -0.62 -11.06 -24.54
C TYR A 75 -0.42 -11.49 -23.09
N ARG A 76 -1.49 -11.86 -22.39
CA ARG A 76 -1.42 -12.33 -21.00
C ARG A 76 -0.55 -13.59 -20.88
N SER A 77 -0.69 -14.53 -21.81
CA SER A 77 0.13 -15.74 -21.86
C SER A 77 1.61 -15.40 -22.06
N ASN A 78 1.92 -14.60 -23.08
CA ASN A 78 3.29 -14.18 -23.40
C ASN A 78 3.93 -13.40 -22.25
N LEU A 79 3.20 -12.46 -21.65
CA LEU A 79 3.67 -11.71 -20.49
C LEU A 79 3.95 -12.63 -19.30
N SER A 80 3.06 -13.58 -19.03
CA SER A 80 3.26 -14.54 -17.93
C SER A 80 4.50 -15.42 -18.16
N GLN A 81 4.72 -15.89 -19.39
CA GLN A 81 5.92 -16.66 -19.76
C GLN A 81 7.19 -15.81 -19.63
N ALA A 82 7.16 -14.56 -20.11
CA ALA A 82 8.29 -13.64 -20.00
C ALA A 82 8.62 -13.33 -18.53
N LEU A 83 7.61 -13.05 -17.70
CA LEU A 83 7.80 -12.81 -16.27
C LEU A 83 8.34 -14.04 -15.55
N ALA A 84 7.86 -15.24 -15.87
CA ALA A 84 8.39 -16.49 -15.31
C ALA A 84 9.85 -16.74 -15.74
N TYR A 85 10.18 -16.42 -16.99
CA TYR A 85 11.55 -16.49 -17.50
C TYR A 85 12.49 -15.51 -16.77
N ILE A 86 12.06 -14.26 -16.60
CA ILE A 86 12.81 -13.22 -15.88
C ILE A 86 12.97 -13.62 -14.41
N SER A 87 11.90 -14.04 -13.74
CA SER A 87 11.92 -14.43 -12.32
C SER A 87 12.95 -15.52 -12.04
N ARG A 88 13.06 -16.54 -12.91
CA ARG A 88 14.09 -17.59 -12.76
C ARG A 88 15.52 -17.10 -12.93
N ARG A 89 15.73 -16.01 -13.67
CA ARG A 89 17.05 -15.43 -13.98
C ARG A 89 17.34 -14.15 -13.21
N LEU A 90 16.46 -13.76 -12.28
CA LEU A 90 16.58 -12.52 -11.53
C LEU A 90 17.88 -12.47 -10.73
N HIS A 91 18.34 -13.62 -10.21
CA HIS A 91 19.62 -13.77 -9.51
C HIS A 91 20.84 -13.37 -10.35
N ILE A 92 20.78 -13.43 -11.68
CA ILE A 92 21.88 -13.00 -12.56
C ILE A 92 22.03 -11.47 -12.49
N LEU A 93 20.91 -10.76 -12.33
CA LEU A 93 20.86 -9.31 -12.17
C LEU A 93 21.24 -8.89 -10.75
N ASP A 94 21.33 -9.82 -9.79
CA ASP A 94 21.66 -9.45 -8.41
C ASP A 94 23.07 -8.88 -8.26
N ASN A 95 23.96 -9.18 -9.21
CA ASN A 95 25.34 -8.69 -9.25
C ASN A 95 25.46 -7.21 -9.65
N GLU A 96 24.40 -6.60 -10.19
CA GLU A 96 24.43 -5.19 -10.62
C GLU A 96 23.67 -4.31 -9.60
N PRO A 97 24.39 -3.43 -8.86
CA PRO A 97 23.81 -2.69 -7.75
C PRO A 97 22.80 -1.60 -8.15
N ARG A 98 22.84 -1.09 -9.39
CA ARG A 98 21.90 -0.04 -9.84
C ARG A 98 20.52 -0.61 -10.16
N LEU A 99 20.47 -1.79 -10.75
CA LEU A 99 19.27 -2.56 -11.04
C LEU A 99 18.67 -3.12 -9.77
N GLN A 100 19.47 -3.49 -8.77
CA GLN A 100 18.99 -3.84 -7.44
C GLN A 100 18.14 -2.74 -6.81
N ILE A 101 18.60 -1.48 -6.87
CA ILE A 101 17.85 -0.33 -6.36
C ILE A 101 16.53 -0.18 -7.11
N LEU A 102 16.54 -0.35 -8.43
CA LEU A 102 15.33 -0.25 -9.25
C LEU A 102 14.34 -1.39 -8.96
N VAL A 103 14.80 -2.64 -8.91
CA VAL A 103 13.96 -3.83 -8.66
C VAL A 103 13.38 -3.81 -7.25
N ARG A 104 14.19 -3.49 -6.23
CA ARG A 104 13.72 -3.34 -4.85
C ARG A 104 12.90 -2.07 -4.64
N GLY A 105 13.09 -1.07 -5.51
CA GLY A 105 12.39 0.22 -5.49
C GLY A 105 11.10 0.26 -6.30
N ALA A 106 10.88 -0.67 -7.25
CA ALA A 106 9.79 -0.65 -8.23
C ALA A 106 8.36 -0.84 -7.65
N GLY A 107 8.22 -0.93 -6.33
CA GLY A 107 6.95 -0.88 -5.60
C GLY A 107 6.84 0.28 -4.60
N LYS A 108 7.90 1.08 -4.43
CA LYS A 108 7.94 2.23 -3.53
C LYS A 108 7.44 3.48 -4.26
N ASN A 109 6.15 3.49 -4.60
CA ASN A 109 5.51 4.62 -5.28
C ASN A 109 5.16 5.79 -4.36
N SER A 110 5.50 5.73 -3.08
CA SER A 110 5.34 6.88 -2.20
C SER A 110 6.61 7.72 -2.22
N ARG A 111 6.45 9.05 -2.16
CA ARG A 111 7.54 9.94 -1.73
C ARG A 111 8.01 9.38 -0.38
N ASP A 112 9.11 8.63 -0.35
CA ASP A 112 9.73 8.16 0.89
C ASP A 112 10.32 9.39 1.57
N VAL A 113 9.45 10.19 2.17
CA VAL A 113 9.84 11.19 3.16
C VAL A 113 10.38 10.39 4.32
N ASP A 114 11.67 10.55 4.57
CA ASP A 114 12.31 9.90 5.69
C ASP A 114 11.82 10.54 6.99
N TYR A 115 10.87 9.87 7.64
CA TYR A 115 10.31 10.29 8.92
C TYR A 115 11.21 9.97 10.13
N THR A 116 12.41 9.41 9.91
CA THR A 116 13.38 9.19 11.00
C THR A 116 13.93 10.50 11.54
N ASN A 117 14.20 11.47 10.67
CA ASN A 117 14.83 12.71 11.03
C ASN A 117 13.76 13.74 11.38
N PHE A 118 13.69 14.11 12.66
CA PHE A 118 12.89 15.21 13.20
C PHE A 118 13.33 16.59 12.66
N VAL A 119 14.26 16.62 11.70
CA VAL A 119 14.91 17.84 11.22
C VAL A 119 13.91 18.55 10.29
N ASN A 120 13.30 19.63 10.80
CA ASN A 120 12.46 20.61 10.08
C ASN A 120 10.93 20.41 10.11
N LYS A 121 10.35 19.73 11.11
CA LYS A 121 8.89 19.85 11.37
C LYS A 121 8.61 20.87 12.45
N ASP A 122 7.56 21.67 12.24
CA ASP A 122 7.03 22.59 13.25
C ASP A 122 6.63 21.78 14.50
N LYS A 123 6.98 22.27 15.69
CA LYS A 123 6.61 21.61 16.94
C LYS A 123 5.09 21.59 17.07
N ILE A 124 4.53 20.40 17.32
CA ILE A 124 3.10 20.23 17.61
C ILE A 124 2.89 20.28 19.12
N ASP A 125 2.00 21.17 19.56
CA ASP A 125 1.57 21.25 20.96
C ASP A 125 0.68 20.04 21.32
N ILE A 126 0.93 19.41 22.46
CA ILE A 126 0.15 18.29 23.01
C ILE A 126 -1.34 18.62 23.17
N ARG A 127 -1.67 19.89 23.40
CA ARG A 127 -3.06 20.36 23.59
C ARG A 127 -3.88 20.28 22.31
N GLN A 128 -3.22 20.27 21.16
CA GLN A 128 -3.87 20.20 19.85
C GLN A 128 -4.11 18.76 19.37
N LEU A 129 -3.56 17.76 20.07
CA LEU A 129 -3.58 16.37 19.59
C LEU A 129 -5.00 15.82 19.43
N ASP A 130 -5.95 16.24 20.27
CA ASP A 130 -7.34 15.79 20.16
C ASP A 130 -8.00 16.33 18.88
N THR A 131 -7.85 17.63 18.60
CA THR A 131 -8.32 18.26 17.36
C THR A 131 -7.64 17.66 16.13
N LEU A 132 -6.32 17.46 16.19
CA LEU A 132 -5.55 16.84 15.11
C LEU A 132 -5.97 15.38 14.86
N ALA A 133 -6.36 14.64 15.90
CA ALA A 133 -6.85 13.28 15.77
C ALA A 133 -8.18 13.19 15.01
N GLU A 134 -9.03 14.21 15.14
CA GLU A 134 -10.30 14.27 14.42
C GLU A 134 -10.15 14.71 12.97
N MET A 135 -9.26 15.67 12.72
CA MET A 135 -9.11 16.31 11.41
C MET A 135 -8.07 15.63 10.52
N SER A 136 -6.96 15.15 11.06
CA SER A 136 -5.77 14.82 10.28
C SER A 136 -5.17 13.45 10.51
N TYR A 137 -5.68 12.67 11.47
CA TYR A 137 -5.13 11.33 11.69
C TYR A 137 -5.74 10.34 10.70
N PRO A 138 -4.92 9.42 10.14
CA PRO A 138 -5.47 8.25 9.47
C PRO A 138 -6.23 7.39 10.49
N LEU A 139 -7.18 6.58 10.00
CA LEU A 139 -8.06 5.78 10.84
C LEU A 139 -7.31 4.89 11.86
N CYS A 140 -6.13 4.37 11.50
CA CYS A 140 -5.29 3.57 12.40
C CYS A 140 -4.82 4.36 13.63
N MET A 141 -4.40 5.62 13.45
CA MET A 141 -3.93 6.46 14.56
C MET A 141 -5.09 7.08 15.31
N ARG A 142 -6.19 7.41 14.62
CA ARG A 142 -7.43 7.90 15.26
C ARG A 142 -8.01 6.87 16.24
N GLN A 143 -8.03 5.59 15.86
CA GLN A 143 -8.48 4.52 16.76
C GLN A 143 -7.56 4.35 17.98
N LEU A 144 -6.24 4.40 17.79
CA LEU A 144 -5.29 4.34 18.90
C LEU A 144 -5.44 5.53 19.85
N HIS A 145 -5.65 6.72 19.30
CA HIS A 145 -5.91 7.93 20.09
C HIS A 145 -7.22 7.82 20.89
N GLN A 146 -8.33 7.44 20.25
CA GLN A 146 -9.61 7.23 20.93
C GLN A 146 -9.54 6.14 22.00
N ARG A 147 -8.85 5.03 21.71
CA ARG A 147 -8.63 3.97 22.69
C ARG A 147 -7.81 4.47 23.86
N LEU A 148 -6.73 5.22 23.62
CA LEU A 148 -5.92 5.80 24.68
C LEU A 148 -6.74 6.71 25.59
N ARG A 149 -7.54 7.62 25.02
CA ARG A 149 -8.38 8.56 25.78
C ARG A 149 -9.51 7.90 26.57
N SER A 150 -10.03 6.76 26.10
CA SER A 150 -11.11 6.02 26.78
C SER A 150 -10.62 4.97 27.78
N ALA A 151 -9.46 4.37 27.52
CA ALA A 151 -8.87 3.31 28.35
C ALA A 151 -7.92 3.83 29.41
N HIS A 152 -7.36 5.03 29.18
CA HIS A 152 -6.19 5.55 29.87
C HIS A 152 -4.97 4.60 29.76
N HIS A 153 -4.93 3.75 28.74
CA HIS A 153 -3.86 2.76 28.51
C HIS A 153 -3.80 2.27 27.06
N LEU A 154 -2.60 1.90 26.61
CA LEU A 154 -2.37 1.15 25.38
C LEU A 154 -1.39 -0.01 25.62
N LYS A 155 -1.63 -1.15 24.95
CA LYS A 155 -0.73 -2.31 24.92
C LYS A 155 0.55 -2.01 24.14
N HIS A 156 1.57 -2.87 24.30
CA HIS A 156 2.93 -2.64 23.80
C HIS A 156 3.00 -2.18 22.33
N PHE A 157 2.43 -2.97 21.40
CA PHE A 157 2.45 -2.62 19.97
C PHE A 157 1.64 -1.35 19.65
N GLY A 158 0.56 -1.08 20.38
CA GLY A 158 -0.20 0.16 20.26
C GLY A 158 0.60 1.38 20.69
N ARG A 159 1.33 1.28 21.83
CA ARG A 159 2.24 2.33 22.29
C ARG A 159 3.36 2.60 21.28
N GLN A 160 3.92 1.55 20.69
CA GLN A 160 4.99 1.68 19.70
C GLN A 160 4.49 2.33 18.41
N GLN A 161 3.38 1.84 17.84
CA GLN A 161 2.80 2.37 16.61
C GLN A 161 2.40 3.84 16.77
N TYR A 162 1.70 4.16 17.86
CA TYR A 162 1.21 5.52 18.10
C TYR A 162 2.33 6.47 18.55
N GLY A 163 3.22 6.03 19.45
CA GLY A 163 4.32 6.85 19.96
C GLY A 163 5.31 7.25 18.87
N LEU A 164 5.66 6.31 17.97
CA LEU A 164 6.51 6.64 16.82
C LEU A 164 5.79 7.54 15.81
N PHE A 165 4.48 7.38 15.63
CA PHE A 165 3.69 8.30 14.81
C PHE A 165 3.72 9.73 15.39
N LEU A 166 3.51 9.90 16.70
CA LEU A 166 3.58 11.20 17.39
C LEU A 166 4.94 11.88 17.22
N LYS A 167 6.03 11.11 17.39
CA LYS A 167 7.38 11.57 17.08
C LYS A 167 7.50 12.08 15.63
N GLY A 168 6.96 11.33 14.67
CA GLY A 168 7.03 11.65 13.24
C GLY A 168 6.16 12.84 12.80
N ILE A 169 5.15 13.24 13.58
CA ILE A 169 4.35 14.44 13.27
C ILE A 169 4.95 15.72 13.89
N GLY A 170 5.84 15.62 14.87
CA GLY A 170 6.50 16.79 15.47
C GLY A 170 6.37 16.92 16.99
N VAL A 171 5.84 15.91 17.69
CA VAL A 171 5.74 15.93 19.16
C VAL A 171 7.12 15.70 19.76
N SER A 172 7.59 16.63 20.60
CA SER A 172 8.89 16.54 21.26
C SER A 172 8.93 15.41 22.30
N LEU A 173 10.13 15.01 22.76
CA LEU A 173 10.24 13.99 23.80
C LEU A 173 9.62 14.45 25.14
N GLU A 174 9.86 15.71 25.51
CA GLU A 174 9.33 16.33 26.73
C GLU A 174 7.80 16.31 26.71
N ASP A 175 7.22 16.74 25.58
CA ASP A 175 5.79 16.73 25.31
C ASP A 175 5.21 15.32 25.30
N ALA A 176 5.90 14.36 24.68
CA ALA A 176 5.46 12.97 24.67
C ALA A 176 5.42 12.38 26.08
N LEU A 177 6.44 12.64 26.92
CA LEU A 177 6.45 12.20 28.31
C LEU A 177 5.28 12.81 29.09
N LEU A 178 5.02 14.10 28.95
CA LEU A 178 3.87 14.78 29.58
C LEU A 178 2.54 14.19 29.11
N PHE A 179 2.38 13.97 27.80
CA PHE A 179 1.19 13.39 27.21
C PHE A 179 0.93 11.97 27.73
N TRP A 180 1.92 11.07 27.65
CA TRP A 180 1.75 9.69 28.12
C TRP A 180 1.56 9.62 29.64
N ARG A 181 2.30 10.43 30.42
CA ARG A 181 2.16 10.48 31.88
C ARG A 181 0.76 10.93 32.27
N SER A 182 0.34 12.10 31.80
CA SER A 182 -0.97 12.69 32.14
C SER A 182 -2.14 11.79 31.77
N GLU A 183 -2.03 11.04 30.68
CA GLU A 183 -3.10 10.13 30.26
C GLU A 183 -3.07 8.81 31.03
N PHE A 184 -1.90 8.20 31.23
CA PHE A 184 -1.80 6.92 31.95
C PHE A 184 -2.13 7.08 33.43
N THR A 185 -1.75 8.19 34.06
CA THR A 185 -2.00 8.41 35.49
C THR A 185 -3.47 8.61 35.84
N LYS A 186 -4.36 8.70 34.85
CA LYS A 186 -5.82 8.64 35.09
C LYS A 186 -6.29 7.23 35.45
N GLY A 187 -5.54 6.20 35.03
CA GLY A 187 -5.85 4.78 35.28
C GLY A 187 -4.75 4.02 36.02
N MET A 188 -3.63 4.66 36.39
CA MET A 188 -2.54 4.04 37.14
C MET A 188 -1.80 5.05 38.03
N ASP A 189 -1.00 4.53 38.95
CA ASP A 189 -0.15 5.33 39.82
C ASP A 189 1.01 6.03 39.06
N PRO A 190 1.35 7.30 39.37
CA PRO A 190 2.47 8.03 38.75
C PRO A 190 3.83 7.33 38.87
N ASP A 191 4.13 6.67 39.99
CA ASP A 191 5.40 5.97 40.19
C ASP A 191 5.46 4.67 39.37
N LYS A 192 4.29 4.06 39.11
CA LYS A 192 4.19 2.95 38.16
C LYS A 192 4.48 3.40 36.73
N PHE A 193 4.01 4.60 36.35
CA PHE A 193 4.32 5.19 35.05
C PHE A 193 5.83 5.39 34.85
N GLU A 194 6.49 6.07 35.79
CA GLU A 194 7.91 6.38 35.69
C GLU A 194 8.77 5.10 35.59
N ARG A 195 8.47 4.08 36.41
CA ARG A 195 9.22 2.82 36.42
C ARG A 195 9.01 1.97 35.16
N SER A 196 7.78 1.89 34.66
CA SER A 196 7.41 0.88 33.65
C SER A 196 7.28 1.43 32.22
N TYR A 197 7.07 2.74 32.06
CA TYR A 197 6.69 3.32 30.76
C TYR A 197 7.56 4.48 30.31
N ALA A 198 8.08 5.32 31.22
CA ALA A 198 8.89 6.48 30.84
C ALA A 198 10.14 6.09 30.03
N TYR A 199 10.81 5.00 30.44
CA TYR A 199 11.93 4.40 29.69
C TYR A 199 11.54 4.09 28.24
N ASN A 200 10.42 3.39 28.04
CA ASN A 200 9.95 3.03 26.69
C ASN A 200 9.70 4.27 25.81
N VAL A 201 9.19 5.37 26.39
CA VAL A 201 9.01 6.63 25.66
C VAL A 201 10.35 7.24 25.26
N ARG A 202 11.33 7.33 26.18
CA ARG A 202 12.67 7.87 25.86
C ARG A 202 13.41 7.00 24.83
N HIS A 203 13.23 5.68 24.89
CA HIS A 203 13.79 4.75 23.93
C HIS A 203 13.24 4.96 22.50
N MET A 204 11.94 5.22 22.32
CA MET A 204 11.36 5.54 20.99
C MET A 204 11.99 6.78 20.35
N TYR A 205 12.45 7.73 21.16
CA TYR A 205 13.13 8.95 20.73
C TYR A 205 14.66 8.81 20.64
N GLY A 206 15.21 7.61 20.85
CA GLY A 206 16.64 7.34 20.72
C GLY A 206 17.50 7.98 21.83
N ARG A 207 16.91 8.33 22.98
CA ARG A 207 17.65 8.92 24.12
C ARG A 207 18.17 7.89 25.13
N GLU A 208 17.88 6.60 24.94
CA GLU A 208 18.28 5.50 25.82
C GLU A 208 18.81 4.29 25.02
N GLY A 209 19.54 3.38 25.68
CA GLY A 209 20.12 2.16 25.07
C GLY A 209 21.14 2.44 23.97
N LYS A 210 21.06 1.68 22.84
CA LYS A 210 21.90 1.86 21.63
C LYS A 210 21.70 3.22 20.93
N ARG A 211 20.82 4.11 21.46
CA ARG A 211 20.44 5.41 20.87
C ARG A 211 19.95 5.28 19.42
N ALA A 212 19.27 4.19 19.11
CA ALA A 212 18.73 3.93 17.79
C ALA A 212 17.61 4.92 17.47
N ASN A 213 17.72 5.63 16.34
CA ASN A 213 16.69 6.54 15.88
C ASN A 213 15.58 5.76 15.18
N TYR A 214 14.61 5.22 15.94
CA TYR A 214 13.53 4.43 15.38
C TYR A 214 12.65 5.26 14.43
N ALA A 215 12.51 4.76 13.20
CA ALA A 215 11.61 5.29 12.20
C ALA A 215 10.14 5.05 12.58
N PRO A 216 9.25 6.02 12.34
CA PRO A 216 7.82 5.77 12.30
C PRO A 216 7.46 4.61 11.36
N GLN A 217 6.43 3.86 11.71
CA GLN A 217 6.06 2.65 10.97
C GLN A 217 5.27 3.02 9.71
N ASN A 218 5.72 2.53 8.55
CA ASN A 218 4.98 2.67 7.30
C ASN A 218 3.75 1.76 7.26
N CYS A 219 2.84 1.99 6.29
CA CYS A 219 1.61 1.22 6.18
C CYS A 219 1.88 -0.28 6.01
N MET A 220 2.88 -0.67 5.22
CA MET A 220 3.21 -2.08 4.99
C MET A 220 3.65 -2.79 6.28
N LYS A 221 4.44 -2.13 7.13
CA LYS A 221 4.85 -2.66 8.43
C LYS A 221 3.66 -2.82 9.37
N ILE A 222 2.77 -1.81 9.42
CA ILE A 222 1.54 -1.84 10.23
C ILE A 222 0.58 -2.94 9.75
N ILE A 223 0.41 -3.09 8.43
CA ILE A 223 -0.45 -4.12 7.81
C ILE A 223 0.11 -5.52 8.10
N SER A 224 1.44 -5.69 8.07
CA SER A 224 2.09 -6.99 8.26
C SER A 224 2.26 -7.38 9.72
N ALA A 225 2.03 -6.46 10.67
CA ALA A 225 2.16 -6.74 12.09
C ALA A 225 1.15 -7.80 12.55
N PRO A 226 1.54 -8.71 13.47
CA PRO A 226 0.62 -9.68 14.05
C PRO A 226 -0.48 -8.96 14.83
N PHE A 227 -1.71 -9.44 14.70
CA PHE A 227 -2.87 -8.87 15.36
C PHE A 227 -3.58 -9.95 16.19
N ALA A 228 -3.86 -9.63 17.45
CA ALA A 228 -4.49 -10.53 18.40
C ALA A 228 -5.74 -9.88 19.02
N PRO A 229 -6.72 -10.66 19.49
CA PRO A 229 -7.92 -10.12 20.14
C PRO A 229 -7.58 -9.16 21.31
N GLY A 230 -8.34 -8.07 21.41
CA GLY A 230 -8.11 -7.04 22.42
C GLY A 230 -6.86 -6.19 22.20
N GLN A 231 -6.24 -6.27 21.03
CA GLN A 231 -5.25 -5.29 20.55
C GLN A 231 -5.94 -4.25 19.66
N PHE A 232 -5.42 -3.03 19.65
CA PHE A 232 -5.97 -1.91 18.88
C PHE A 232 -4.95 -1.30 17.90
N HIS A 233 -3.74 -1.90 17.79
CA HIS A 233 -2.75 -1.54 16.78
C HIS A 233 -3.07 -2.21 15.44
N GLY A 234 -2.30 -1.89 14.41
CA GLY A 234 -2.50 -2.40 13.06
C GLY A 234 -3.29 -1.44 12.17
N CYS A 235 -3.68 -1.96 11.01
CA CYS A 235 -4.45 -1.24 10.00
C CYS A 235 -5.93 -1.61 10.11
N PRO A 236 -6.84 -0.66 10.44
CA PRO A 236 -8.26 -0.93 10.61
C PRO A 236 -8.93 -1.53 9.38
N PHE A 237 -8.45 -1.18 8.18
CA PHE A 237 -8.94 -1.76 6.92
C PHE A 237 -8.62 -3.25 6.77
N LYS A 238 -7.70 -3.79 7.60
CA LYS A 238 -7.36 -5.23 7.66
C LYS A 238 -7.91 -5.90 8.93
N THR A 239 -7.86 -5.21 10.07
CA THR A 239 -8.13 -5.81 11.38
C THR A 239 -9.60 -5.78 11.77
N LEU A 240 -10.37 -4.81 11.28
CA LEU A 240 -11.82 -4.77 11.49
C LEU A 240 -12.53 -5.66 10.47
N ASP A 241 -13.59 -6.32 10.94
CA ASP A 241 -14.54 -7.00 10.08
C ASP A 241 -15.36 -5.98 9.27
N PRO A 242 -16.00 -6.37 8.15
CA PRO A 242 -16.73 -5.43 7.31
C PRO A 242 -17.82 -4.64 8.07
N PRO A 243 -18.64 -5.24 8.95
CA PRO A 243 -19.60 -4.50 9.77
C PRO A 243 -18.93 -3.48 10.72
N GLY A 244 -17.86 -3.88 11.42
CA GLY A 244 -17.11 -3.00 12.30
C GLY A 244 -16.45 -1.84 11.55
N LEU A 245 -15.92 -2.11 10.35
CA LEU A 245 -15.35 -1.10 9.47
C LEU A 245 -16.43 -0.11 9.01
N THR A 246 -17.59 -0.57 8.54
CA THR A 246 -18.70 0.31 8.14
C THR A 246 -19.11 1.24 9.29
N LYS A 247 -19.27 0.70 10.50
CA LYS A 247 -19.60 1.51 11.70
C LYS A 247 -18.51 2.55 12.00
N ALA A 248 -17.24 2.17 11.89
CA ALA A 248 -16.13 3.11 12.09
C ALA A 248 -16.15 4.23 11.03
N LEU A 249 -16.37 3.90 9.75
CA LEU A 249 -16.45 4.89 8.66
C LEU A 249 -17.65 5.83 8.82
N GLN A 250 -18.80 5.31 9.25
CA GLN A 250 -19.98 6.11 9.58
C GLN A 250 -19.69 7.10 10.71
N GLY A 251 -19.01 6.66 11.78
CA GLY A 251 -18.58 7.54 12.88
C GLY A 251 -17.57 8.63 12.46
N ASN A 252 -16.94 8.49 11.29
CA ASN A 252 -16.06 9.48 10.68
C ASN A 252 -16.78 10.36 9.63
N GLY A 253 -18.11 10.26 9.51
CA GLY A 253 -18.91 11.14 8.66
C GLY A 253 -18.93 10.78 7.17
N LEU A 254 -18.51 9.57 6.77
CA LEU A 254 -18.57 9.15 5.37
C LEU A 254 -20.00 8.88 4.91
N SER A 255 -20.30 9.20 3.65
CA SER A 255 -21.57 8.83 3.01
C SER A 255 -21.67 7.31 2.81
N VAL A 256 -22.89 6.78 2.69
CA VAL A 256 -23.12 5.33 2.50
C VAL A 256 -22.41 4.80 1.24
N ILE A 257 -22.36 5.59 0.17
CA ILE A 257 -21.68 5.23 -1.07
C ILE A 257 -20.16 5.13 -0.84
N ALA A 258 -19.57 6.12 -0.17
CA ALA A 258 -18.15 6.12 0.17
C ALA A 258 -17.78 4.96 1.10
N GLN A 259 -18.66 4.62 2.06
CA GLN A 259 -18.46 3.47 2.94
C GLN A 259 -18.37 2.17 2.13
N HIS A 260 -19.29 1.96 1.17
CA HIS A 260 -19.29 0.76 0.34
C HIS A 260 -18.01 0.63 -0.49
N GLU A 261 -17.55 1.71 -1.12
CA GLU A 261 -16.30 1.74 -1.89
C GLU A 261 -15.10 1.34 -1.04
N VAL A 262 -14.94 1.97 0.13
CA VAL A 262 -13.80 1.72 1.04
C VAL A 262 -13.83 0.29 1.57
N VAL A 263 -15.00 -0.22 1.95
CA VAL A 263 -15.18 -1.60 2.44
C VAL A 263 -14.88 -2.62 1.33
N ASP A 264 -15.27 -2.36 0.09
CA ASP A 264 -14.97 -3.24 -1.04
C ASP A 264 -13.48 -3.32 -1.36
N LEU A 265 -12.77 -2.18 -1.30
CA LEU A 265 -11.32 -2.15 -1.44
C LEU A 265 -10.62 -2.93 -0.32
N ALA A 266 -11.09 -2.78 0.92
CA ALA A 266 -10.59 -3.53 2.06
C ALA A 266 -10.81 -5.05 1.90
N LYS A 267 -12.00 -5.48 1.48
CA LYS A 267 -12.33 -6.89 1.21
C LYS A 267 -11.42 -7.51 0.13
N LYS A 268 -11.03 -6.74 -0.89
CA LYS A 268 -10.11 -7.17 -1.94
C LYS A 268 -8.64 -7.21 -1.50
N GLY A 269 -8.34 -6.84 -0.24
CA GLY A 269 -6.98 -6.79 0.29
C GLY A 269 -6.20 -5.52 -0.07
N HIS A 270 -6.86 -4.54 -0.70
CA HIS A 270 -6.22 -3.29 -1.11
C HIS A 270 -6.27 -2.22 0.00
N PHE A 271 -5.66 -2.51 1.15
CA PHE A 271 -5.80 -1.70 2.36
C PHE A 271 -5.29 -0.25 2.24
N GLN A 272 -4.18 -0.04 1.51
CA GLN A 272 -3.66 1.31 1.27
C GLN A 272 -4.57 2.12 0.33
N LEU A 273 -5.19 1.47 -0.66
CA LEU A 273 -6.18 2.11 -1.52
C LEU A 273 -7.44 2.44 -0.73
N ALA A 274 -7.90 1.55 0.16
CA ALA A 274 -9.00 1.85 1.07
C ALA A 274 -8.72 3.07 1.96
N CYS A 275 -7.49 3.18 2.50
CA CYS A 275 -7.05 4.35 3.25
C CYS A 275 -6.97 5.63 2.40
N SER A 276 -6.58 5.50 1.13
CA SER A 276 -6.51 6.62 0.18
C SER A 276 -7.91 7.10 -0.21
N ALA A 277 -8.84 6.17 -0.46
CA ALA A 277 -10.25 6.50 -0.69
C ALA A 277 -10.88 7.17 0.54
N PHE A 278 -10.59 6.67 1.75
CA PHE A 278 -10.98 7.32 3.00
C PHE A 278 -10.43 8.75 3.10
N PHE A 279 -9.17 8.97 2.73
CA PHE A 279 -8.58 10.31 2.68
C PHE A 279 -9.34 11.23 1.71
N SER A 280 -9.58 10.77 0.48
CA SER A 280 -10.28 11.55 -0.55
C SER A 280 -11.70 11.94 -0.15
N HIS A 281 -12.43 11.06 0.53
CA HIS A 281 -13.79 11.35 1.00
C HIS A 281 -13.82 12.28 2.22
N THR A 282 -12.78 12.25 3.05
CA THR A 282 -12.68 13.14 4.24
C THR A 282 -12.09 14.51 3.90
N HIS A 283 -11.28 14.62 2.84
CA HIS A 283 -10.61 15.84 2.43
C HIS A 283 -10.99 16.21 0.98
N LYS A 284 -11.94 17.13 0.81
CA LYS A 284 -12.39 17.60 -0.50
C LYS A 284 -11.21 18.15 -1.32
N GLY A 285 -11.09 17.75 -2.59
CA GLY A 285 -10.05 18.21 -3.50
C GLY A 285 -8.74 17.40 -3.49
N SER A 286 -8.74 16.20 -2.90
CA SER A 286 -7.57 15.31 -2.79
C SER A 286 -7.68 14.00 -3.57
N GLU A 287 -8.43 14.03 -4.67
CA GLU A 287 -8.52 12.90 -5.59
C GLU A 287 -7.10 12.57 -6.09
N GLN A 288 -6.69 11.30 -5.99
CA GLN A 288 -5.41 10.73 -6.47
C GLN A 288 -4.20 10.71 -5.49
N ILE A 289 -4.35 11.08 -4.22
CA ILE A 289 -3.23 10.90 -3.26
C ILE A 289 -3.13 9.43 -2.83
N LEU A 290 -2.04 8.76 -3.18
CA LEU A 290 -1.73 7.42 -2.72
C LEU A 290 -1.01 7.45 -1.37
N ILE A 291 -1.67 6.94 -0.34
CA ILE A 291 -1.15 6.90 1.03
C ILE A 291 -0.29 5.65 1.26
N GLY A 292 1.01 5.86 1.43
CA GLY A 292 1.99 4.82 1.78
C GLY A 292 2.42 4.81 3.25
N HIS A 293 2.14 5.88 4.00
CA HIS A 293 2.63 6.07 5.36
C HIS A 293 1.63 6.86 6.23
N PRO A 294 1.42 6.53 7.53
CA PRO A 294 0.54 7.30 8.40
C PRO A 294 0.95 8.78 8.57
N ASN A 295 2.24 9.04 8.77
CA ASN A 295 2.75 10.42 8.79
C ASN A 295 2.59 11.17 7.45
N GLN A 296 2.61 10.47 6.31
CA GLN A 296 2.29 11.08 5.01
C GLN A 296 0.82 11.49 4.94
N TYR A 297 -0.09 10.64 5.41
CA TYR A 297 -1.51 11.00 5.55
C TYR A 297 -1.68 12.29 6.35
N PHE A 298 -1.00 12.36 7.51
CA PHE A 298 -1.05 13.54 8.36
C PHE A 298 -0.53 14.79 7.66
N ASP A 299 0.64 14.71 7.01
CA ASP A 299 1.23 15.85 6.34
C ASP A 299 0.39 16.35 5.16
N GLU A 300 -0.17 15.45 4.34
CA GLU A 300 -1.05 15.84 3.23
C GLU A 300 -2.38 16.42 3.76
N SER A 301 -2.93 15.89 4.85
CA SER A 301 -4.10 16.48 5.50
C SER A 301 -3.81 17.91 5.97
N GLN A 302 -2.71 18.12 6.69
CA GLN A 302 -2.30 19.43 7.18
C GLN A 302 -2.04 20.43 6.05
N ARG A 303 -1.49 19.98 4.91
CA ARG A 303 -1.31 20.83 3.71
C ARG A 303 -2.65 21.32 3.14
N ILE A 304 -3.68 20.48 3.13
CA ILE A 304 -5.02 20.86 2.67
C ILE A 304 -5.63 21.90 3.61
N PHE A 305 -5.55 21.67 4.93
CA PHE A 305 -6.09 22.62 5.92
C PHE A 305 -5.34 23.95 5.98
N THR A 306 -4.02 23.94 5.78
CA THR A 306 -3.20 25.17 5.76
C THR A 306 -3.23 25.90 4.40
N GLY A 307 -4.03 25.43 3.44
CA GLY A 307 -4.21 26.08 2.15
C GLY A 307 -3.01 25.98 1.19
N LYS A 308 -2.00 25.16 1.51
CA LYS A 308 -0.89 24.84 0.59
C LYS A 308 -1.35 23.79 -0.42
N ILE A 309 -2.29 24.18 -1.28
CA ILE A 309 -2.74 23.35 -2.41
C ILE A 309 -1.54 23.06 -3.31
N VAL A 310 -1.37 21.79 -3.69
CA VAL A 310 -0.37 21.31 -4.63
C VAL A 310 -0.52 22.05 -5.96
N LYS A 311 0.22 23.16 -6.14
CA LYS A 311 0.66 23.52 -7.48
C LYS A 311 1.61 22.40 -7.90
N LYS A 312 1.17 21.62 -8.88
CA LYS A 312 2.01 20.73 -9.67
C LYS A 312 3.16 21.59 -10.20
N GLU A 313 4.30 21.59 -9.51
CA GLU A 313 5.51 22.18 -10.08
C GLU A 313 5.88 21.34 -11.29
N GLU A 314 5.64 21.92 -12.46
CA GLU A 314 6.20 21.47 -13.70
C GLU A 314 7.71 21.33 -13.51
N ARG A 315 8.19 20.14 -13.88
CA ARG A 315 9.58 19.72 -13.80
C ARG A 315 10.43 20.66 -14.66
N LYS A 316 10.89 21.77 -14.09
CA LYS A 316 11.96 22.56 -14.70
C LYS A 316 13.22 21.71 -14.72
N THR A 317 13.61 21.32 -15.92
CA THR A 317 14.86 20.65 -16.25
C THR A 317 16.03 21.53 -15.82
N ALA A 318 16.65 21.21 -14.69
CA ALA A 318 17.93 21.79 -14.28
C ALA A 318 19.06 20.77 -14.47
N SER A 319 19.92 21.14 -15.41
CA SER A 319 21.31 20.75 -15.68
C SER A 319 22.06 19.82 -14.71
N LYS A 320 22.80 18.88 -15.35
CA LYS A 320 23.90 18.02 -14.89
C LYS A 320 24.56 18.40 -13.54
N PRO A 321 24.79 17.43 -12.62
CA PRO A 321 25.81 17.56 -11.60
C PRO A 321 27.18 17.08 -12.11
N ALA A 322 28.20 17.91 -11.89
CA ALA A 322 29.61 17.55 -12.01
C ALA A 322 30.01 16.54 -10.91
N VAL A 323 30.95 15.65 -11.25
CA VAL A 323 31.48 14.58 -10.40
C VAL A 323 32.55 15.15 -9.45
N PRO A 324 32.50 14.84 -8.14
CA PRO A 324 33.68 14.85 -7.29
C PRO A 324 34.22 13.43 -7.09
N ALA A 325 35.56 13.34 -7.11
CA ALA A 325 36.35 12.13 -7.00
C ALA A 325 36.21 11.39 -5.64
N ALA A 326 36.43 10.08 -5.69
CA ALA A 326 36.41 9.16 -4.56
C ALA A 326 37.58 9.36 -3.57
N PRO A 327 37.39 8.95 -2.31
CA PRO A 327 38.47 8.37 -1.54
C PRO A 327 38.19 6.93 -1.09
N ALA A 328 39.30 6.25 -0.80
CA ALA A 328 39.51 4.82 -0.71
C ALA A 328 38.81 4.10 0.47
N ASP A 329 38.39 2.87 0.13
CA ASP A 329 38.51 1.60 0.84
C ASP A 329 38.86 1.61 2.34
N LYS A 330 37.89 1.18 3.17
CA LYS A 330 38.14 0.39 4.39
C LYS A 330 37.08 -0.69 4.55
N THR A 331 37.54 -1.93 4.36
CA THR A 331 36.93 -3.20 4.72
C THR A 331 36.32 -3.25 6.12
N ALA A 332 35.08 -3.75 6.25
CA ALA A 332 34.60 -4.37 7.48
C ALA A 332 33.53 -5.44 7.20
N LYS A 333 33.75 -6.59 7.82
CA LYS A 333 33.07 -7.90 7.67
C LYS A 333 31.55 -7.84 7.83
N THR A 334 30.85 -8.51 6.91
CA THR A 334 29.46 -8.95 7.07
C THR A 334 29.42 -10.28 7.81
N THR A 335 28.90 -10.26 9.04
CA THR A 335 28.33 -11.44 9.68
C THR A 335 26.81 -11.29 9.67
N GLY A 336 26.13 -12.22 9.00
CA GLY A 336 24.68 -12.32 9.06
C GLY A 336 24.21 -12.54 10.49
N LYS A 337 23.11 -11.88 10.86
CA LYS A 337 22.32 -12.27 12.03
C LYS A 337 20.84 -12.05 11.78
N THR A 338 20.14 -13.13 12.04
CA THR A 338 18.71 -13.36 12.17
C THR A 338 18.09 -12.52 13.29
N ALA A 339 16.80 -12.20 13.12
CA ALA A 339 15.80 -11.76 14.11
C ALA A 339 16.30 -11.18 15.46
N GLU A 340 16.46 -9.85 15.54
CA GLU A 340 16.79 -9.10 16.78
C GLU A 340 15.52 -8.69 17.58
N TRP A 341 14.67 -9.62 18.00
CA TRP A 341 13.58 -9.31 18.96
C TRP A 341 13.35 -10.37 20.04
N GLU A 342 14.33 -11.23 20.33
CA GLU A 342 14.22 -12.25 21.40
C GLU A 342 14.86 -11.84 22.74
N ASP A 343 15.65 -10.76 22.81
CA ASP A 343 16.26 -10.31 24.08
C ASP A 343 15.32 -9.41 24.91
N MET A 344 14.14 -9.93 25.27
CA MET A 344 13.26 -9.33 26.26
C MET A 344 12.89 -10.36 27.33
N ASP A 345 13.84 -10.72 28.19
CA ASP A 345 13.55 -11.30 29.50
C ASP A 345 12.93 -10.22 30.39
N ILE A 346 11.61 -10.07 30.27
CA ILE A 346 10.80 -9.40 31.28
C ILE A 346 10.38 -10.47 32.28
N ASP A 347 10.86 -10.34 33.51
CA ASP A 347 10.46 -11.19 34.62
C ASP A 347 8.96 -10.97 34.93
N PHE A 348 8.14 -11.95 34.56
CA PHE A 348 6.70 -11.96 34.77
C PHE A 348 6.30 -12.37 36.20
N ALA A 349 7.25 -12.55 37.13
CA ALA A 349 6.97 -13.04 38.48
C ALA A 349 6.18 -12.05 39.37
N ASN A 350 5.91 -10.81 38.94
CA ASN A 350 5.24 -9.80 39.79
C ASN A 350 3.99 -9.16 39.15
N VAL A 351 3.14 -9.96 38.48
CA VAL A 351 1.78 -9.54 38.13
C VAL A 351 0.80 -10.49 38.80
N ASP A 352 0.45 -10.21 40.05
CA ASP A 352 -0.74 -10.78 40.68
C ASP A 352 -2.01 -10.16 40.08
N MET A 353 -3.05 -11.00 40.02
CA MET A 353 -4.39 -10.89 39.42
C MET A 353 -5.02 -9.51 39.24
#